data_AF-A0A7J8AIT7-F1
#
_entry.id   AF-A0A7J8AIT7-F1
#
_cell.length_a   1.000
_cell.length_b   1.000
_cell.length_c   1.000
_cell.angle_alpha   90.00
_cell.angle_beta   90.00
_cell.angle_gamma   90.00
#
_symmetry.space_group_name_H-M   'P 1'
#
loop_
_entity.id
_entity.type
_entity.pdbx_description
1 polymer ?
#
loop_
_entity_poly.entity_id
_entity_poly.type
_entity_poly.pdbx_seq_one_letter_code
_entity_poly.pdbx_strand_id
1 'polypeptide(L)'
;MNVKGLAIVLAVIFCATIAQGFPMFKGGRCLCIGPGVKAVKVADIEKISVIYPSNNCDKVEVIITLKAHKGQRCLNPRSKQANIIIKKVERRNFLKHQNI
;
A
#
# COMPACT_ATOMS: atom_id res chain seq x y z
N MET A 1 -16.40 -31.82 39.35
CA MET A 1 -16.21 -31.28 37.99
C MET A 1 -15.14 -32.11 37.30
N ASN A 2 -15.51 -32.87 36.27
CA ASN A 2 -14.60 -33.80 35.60
C ASN A 2 -13.50 -33.03 34.86
N VAL A 3 -12.24 -33.28 35.20
CA VAL A 3 -11.05 -32.69 34.56
C VAL A 3 -11.10 -32.81 33.02
N LYS A 4 -11.74 -33.86 32.51
CA LYS A 4 -12.00 -34.08 31.08
C LYS A 4 -12.92 -33.03 30.47
N GLY A 5 -13.95 -32.60 31.19
CA GLY A 5 -14.86 -31.55 30.73
C GLY A 5 -14.19 -30.17 30.67
N LEU A 6 -13.34 -29.87 31.65
CA LEU A 6 -12.56 -28.63 31.66
C LEU A 6 -11.57 -28.57 30.49
N ALA A 7 -10.92 -29.69 30.18
CA ALA A 7 -9.99 -29.78 29.05
C ALA A 7 -10.70 -29.54 27.70
N ILE A 8 -11.92 -30.05 27.53
CA ILE A 8 -12.71 -29.84 26.31
C ILE A 8 -13.09 -28.37 26.17
N VAL A 9 -13.54 -27.72 27.25
CA VAL A 9 -13.90 -26.29 27.22
C VAL A 9 -12.69 -25.41 26.86
N LEU A 10 -11.53 -25.68 27.45
CA LEU A 10 -10.29 -24.98 27.12
C LEU A 10 -9.87 -25.17 25.65
N ALA A 11 -9.99 -26.39 25.12
CA ALA A 11 -9.66 -26.69 23.72
C ALA A 11 -10.59 -25.92 22.75
N VAL A 12 -11.88 -25.82 23.06
CA VAL A 12 -12.86 -25.08 22.23
C VAL A 12 -12.56 -23.57 22.23
N ILE A 13 -12.23 -23.00 23.39
CA ILE A 13 -11.85 -21.59 23.51
C ILE A 13 -10.58 -21.31 22.69
N PHE A 14 -9.58 -22.19 22.77
CA PHE A 14 -8.32 -22.04 22.04
C PHE A 14 -8.52 -22.15 20.51
N CYS A 15 -9.42 -23.01 20.04
CA CYS A 15 -9.74 -23.10 18.62
C CYS A 15 -10.45 -21.83 18.10
N ALA A 16 -11.34 -21.25 18.90
CA ALA A 16 -12.06 -20.02 18.54
C ALA A 16 -11.13 -18.80 18.40
N THR A 17 -10.11 -18.68 19.25
CA THR A 17 -9.14 -17.58 19.18
C THR A 17 -8.18 -17.70 17.99
N ILE A 18 -7.82 -18.93 17.58
CA ILE A 18 -6.98 -19.14 16.39
C ILE A 18 -7.75 -18.80 15.11
N ALA A 19 -9.04 -19.15 15.04
CA ALA A 19 -9.89 -18.84 13.88
C ALA A 19 -10.12 -17.33 13.67
N GLN A 20 -10.16 -16.55 14.76
CA GLN A 20 -10.30 -15.09 14.71
C GLN A 20 -8.95 -14.35 14.65
N GLY A 21 -7.86 -15.03 15.03
CA GLY A 21 -6.53 -14.44 15.20
C GLY A 21 -5.62 -14.50 13.98
N PHE A 22 -6.01 -15.18 12.91
CA PHE A 22 -5.31 -15.04 11.63
C PHE A 22 -5.78 -13.75 10.96
N PRO A 23 -4.94 -12.71 10.82
CA PRO A 23 -5.19 -11.65 9.85
C PRO A 23 -5.10 -12.31 8.47
N MET A 24 -6.24 -12.86 8.06
CA MET A 24 -6.46 -13.59 6.82
C MET A 24 -5.99 -12.66 5.69
N PHE A 25 -4.80 -12.95 5.16
CA PHE A 25 -4.15 -12.18 4.11
C PHE A 25 -4.00 -10.68 4.40
N LYS A 26 -2.93 -10.32 5.14
CA LYS A 26 -2.29 -8.99 5.03
C LYS A 26 -1.76 -8.66 3.62
N GLY A 27 -1.98 -9.50 2.62
CA GLY A 27 -1.68 -9.21 1.23
C GLY A 27 -2.79 -8.38 0.60
N GLY A 28 -2.94 -7.14 1.04
CA GLY A 28 -3.86 -6.23 0.37
C GLY A 28 -3.47 -6.04 -1.11
N ARG A 29 -4.47 -5.85 -1.97
CA ARG A 29 -4.28 -5.69 -3.41
C ARG A 29 -3.77 -4.29 -3.71
N CYS A 30 -2.45 -4.18 -3.78
CA CYS A 30 -1.77 -3.00 -4.30
C CYS A 30 -2.24 -2.66 -5.73
N LEU A 31 -2.36 -1.36 -6.05
CA LEU A 31 -2.84 -0.89 -7.36
C LEU A 31 -1.84 -1.20 -8.48
N CYS A 32 -0.56 -1.27 -8.15
CA CYS A 32 0.50 -1.60 -9.10
C CYS A 32 0.81 -3.09 -9.11
N ILE A 33 0.54 -3.70 -10.26
CA ILE A 33 0.91 -5.08 -10.57
C ILE A 33 2.38 -5.10 -11.04
N GLY A 34 3.25 -5.73 -10.25
CA GLY A 34 4.66 -5.92 -10.59
C GLY A 34 5.60 -4.75 -10.22
N PRO A 35 6.87 -4.81 -10.64
CA PRO A 35 7.94 -3.92 -10.18
C PRO A 35 7.89 -2.49 -10.74
N GLY A 36 6.91 -2.15 -11.58
CA GLY A 36 6.77 -0.83 -12.20
C GLY A 36 7.90 -0.48 -13.20
N VAL A 37 7.75 0.65 -13.89
CA VAL A 37 8.79 1.19 -14.78
C VAL A 37 9.80 2.03 -13.99
N LYS A 38 11.06 2.04 -14.42
CA LYS A 38 12.13 2.80 -13.74
C LYS A 38 12.06 4.30 -14.01
N ALA A 39 11.62 4.67 -15.21
CA ALA A 39 11.55 6.07 -15.65
C ALA A 39 10.38 6.29 -16.61
N VAL A 40 9.84 7.50 -16.57
CA VAL A 40 8.80 7.98 -17.50
C VAL A 40 9.21 9.35 -18.01
N LYS A 41 8.98 9.62 -19.29
CA LYS A 41 9.23 10.94 -19.89
C LYS A 41 8.34 11.98 -19.21
N VAL A 42 8.96 13.03 -18.65
CA VAL A 42 8.24 14.07 -17.89
C VAL A 42 7.21 14.82 -18.75
N ALA A 43 7.48 14.97 -20.05
CA ALA A 43 6.57 15.61 -21.00
C ALA A 43 5.22 14.87 -21.17
N ASP A 44 5.23 13.54 -21.02
CA ASP A 44 4.04 12.70 -21.15
C ASP A 44 3.23 12.63 -19.84
N ILE A 45 3.64 13.28 -18.75
CA ILE A 45 2.96 13.18 -17.46
C ILE A 45 1.77 14.16 -17.39
N GLU A 46 0.59 13.63 -17.11
CA GLU A 46 -0.62 14.42 -16.84
C GLU A 46 -0.83 14.64 -15.35
N LYS A 47 -0.84 13.53 -14.58
CA LYS A 47 -1.10 13.53 -13.16
C LYS A 47 -0.17 12.56 -12.45
N ILE A 48 0.24 12.93 -11.25
CA ILE A 48 1.05 12.10 -10.36
C ILE A 48 0.25 11.87 -9.09
N SER A 49 0.06 10.61 -8.72
CA SER A 49 -0.58 10.17 -7.48
C SER A 49 0.42 9.33 -6.68
N VAL A 50 0.73 9.76 -5.46
CA VAL A 50 1.58 9.00 -4.53
C VAL A 50 0.66 8.40 -3.47
N ILE A 51 0.67 7.07 -3.38
CA ILE A 51 -0.12 6.31 -2.41
C ILE A 51 0.84 5.73 -1.39
N TYR A 52 0.61 6.11 -0.13
CA TYR A 52 1.37 5.65 1.02
C TYR A 52 0.86 4.28 1.49
N PRO A 53 1.67 3.51 2.22
CA PRO A 53 1.30 2.18 2.62
C PRO A 53 0.11 2.26 3.59
N SER A 54 -0.85 1.38 3.40
CA SER A 54 -2.10 1.33 4.15
C SER A 54 -2.48 -0.13 4.40
N ASN A 55 -3.55 -0.38 5.15
CA ASN A 55 -4.04 -1.72 5.49
C ASN A 55 -4.32 -2.61 4.25
N ASN A 56 -4.39 -2.00 3.06
CA ASN A 56 -4.60 -2.65 1.77
C ASN A 56 -3.34 -2.75 0.89
N CYS A 57 -2.20 -2.16 1.27
CA CYS A 57 -0.94 -2.31 0.52
C CYS A 57 0.24 -1.86 1.39
N ASP A 58 1.19 -2.75 1.66
CA ASP A 58 2.34 -2.46 2.53
C ASP A 58 3.46 -1.65 1.86
N LYS A 59 3.34 -1.36 0.55
CA LYS A 59 4.36 -0.65 -0.23
C LYS A 59 3.87 0.73 -0.66
N VAL A 60 4.82 1.67 -0.79
CA VAL A 60 4.55 2.98 -1.41
C VAL A 60 4.40 2.78 -2.92
N GLU A 61 3.33 3.34 -3.49
CA GLU A 61 3.05 3.27 -4.92
C GLU A 61 3.04 4.66 -5.54
N VAL A 62 3.78 4.81 -6.65
CA VAL A 62 3.82 6.06 -7.42
C VAL A 62 3.13 5.79 -8.75
N ILE A 63 1.91 6.29 -8.90
CA ILE A 63 1.09 6.11 -10.10
C ILE A 63 1.19 7.39 -10.94
N ILE A 64 1.57 7.22 -12.20
CA ILE A 64 1.62 8.27 -13.20
C ILE A 64 0.49 8.05 -14.20
N THR A 65 -0.38 9.05 -14.34
CA THR A 65 -1.32 9.12 -15.45
C THR A 65 -0.64 9.84 -16.60
N LEU A 66 -0.54 9.17 -17.75
CA LEU A 66 0.08 9.71 -18.95
C LEU A 66 -0.94 10.48 -19.79
N LYS A 67 -0.49 11.56 -20.42
CA LYS A 67 -1.25 12.32 -21.42
C LYS A 67 -1.51 11.45 -22.66
N ALA A 68 -2.60 11.75 -23.38
CA ALA A 68 -3.00 11.11 -24.63
C ALA A 68 -3.49 9.66 -24.53
N HIS A 69 -4.31 9.34 -23.52
CA HIS A 69 -4.95 8.01 -23.35
C HIS A 69 -3.97 6.83 -23.24
N LYS A 70 -2.68 7.06 -22.99
CA LYS A 70 -1.65 6.02 -22.80
C LYS A 70 -1.78 5.22 -21.49
N GLY A 71 -2.85 5.47 -20.73
CA GLY A 71 -3.19 4.78 -19.49
C GLY A 71 -2.38 5.24 -18.28
N GLN A 72 -2.50 4.44 -17.22
CA GLN A 72 -1.76 4.63 -15.98
C GLN A 72 -0.52 3.74 -15.97
N ARG A 73 0.61 4.28 -15.50
CA ARG A 73 1.86 3.55 -15.32
C ARG A 73 2.36 3.72 -13.89
N CYS A 74 2.81 2.63 -13.30
CA CYS A 74 3.42 2.64 -11.99
C CYS A 74 4.93 2.84 -12.09
N LEU A 75 5.49 3.75 -11.29
CA LEU A 75 6.92 3.86 -11.10
C LEU A 75 7.37 2.95 -9.96
N ASN A 76 8.57 2.38 -10.11
CA ASN A 76 9.22 1.70 -9.00
C ASN A 76 9.66 2.73 -7.95
N PRO A 77 9.22 2.64 -6.68
CA PRO A 77 9.57 3.60 -5.63
C PRO A 77 11.07 3.66 -5.34
N ARG A 78 11.84 2.61 -5.66
CA ARG A 78 13.31 2.60 -5.51
C ARG A 78 14.05 3.33 -6.63
N SER A 79 13.36 3.84 -7.64
CA SER A 79 13.99 4.55 -8.76
C SER A 79 14.39 5.98 -8.36
N LYS A 80 15.49 6.49 -8.94
CA LYS A 80 15.92 7.89 -8.73
C LYS A 80 14.79 8.89 -9.03
N GLN A 81 14.06 8.67 -10.12
CA GLN A 81 12.95 9.53 -10.52
C GLN A 81 11.78 9.49 -9.51
N ALA A 82 11.42 8.31 -8.99
CA ALA A 82 10.37 8.17 -7.98
C ALA A 82 10.71 8.94 -6.70
N ASN A 83 11.95 8.81 -6.21
CA ASN A 83 12.41 9.49 -5.00
C ASN A 83 12.33 11.02 -5.13
N ILE A 84 12.70 11.58 -6.29
CA ILE A 84 12.58 13.02 -6.56
C ILE A 84 11.12 13.46 -6.54
N ILE A 85 10.23 12.66 -7.14
CA ILE A 85 8.79 12.94 -7.18
C ILE A 85 8.20 12.92 -5.77
N ILE A 86 8.48 11.88 -4.98
CA ILE A 86 7.99 11.72 -3.60
C ILE A 86 8.41 12.94 -2.77
N LYS A 87 9.70 13.31 -2.76
CA LYS A 87 10.20 14.48 -2.04
C LYS A 87 9.51 15.79 -2.45
N LYS A 88 9.23 15.96 -3.74
CA LYS A 88 8.54 17.16 -4.24
C LYS A 88 7.08 17.18 -3.80
N VAL A 89 6.41 16.03 -3.79
CA VAL A 89 5.03 15.89 -3.30
C VAL A 89 4.96 16.13 -1.79
N GLU A 90 5.87 15.58 -1.00
CA GLU A 90 5.97 15.82 0.44
C GLU A 90 6.15 17.31 0.76
N ARG A 91 7.10 17.99 0.09
CA ARG A 91 7.27 19.45 0.25
C ARG A 91 6.01 20.22 -0.10
N ARG A 92 5.31 19.86 -1.18
CA ARG A 92 4.06 20.51 -1.57
C ARG A 92 2.96 20.31 -0.53
N ASN A 93 2.84 19.11 0.04
CA ASN A 93 1.89 18.85 1.11
C ASN A 93 2.23 19.62 2.39
N PHE A 94 3.51 19.73 2.74
CA PHE A 94 3.96 20.53 3.88
C PHE A 94 3.62 22.01 3.70
N LEU A 95 3.94 22.60 2.55
CA LEU A 95 3.60 23.99 2.24
C LEU A 95 2.08 24.23 2.24
N LYS A 96 1.29 23.25 1.81
CA LYS A 96 -0.17 23.35 1.86
C LYS A 96 -0.71 23.38 3.29
N HIS A 97 -0.13 22.62 4.21
CA HIS A 97 -0.51 22.64 5.63
C HIS A 97 -0.04 23.92 6.36
N GLN A 98 0.98 24.62 5.84
CA GLN A 98 1.41 25.92 6.40
C GLN A 98 0.55 27.11 5.95
N ASN A 99 -0.25 26.95 4.89
CA ASN A 99 -1.12 28.00 4.34
C ASN A 99 -2.61 27.82 4.76
N ILE A 100 -2.89 26.88 5.65
CA ILE A 100 -4.18 26.66 6.33
C ILE A 100 -4.03 27.15 7.76
#